data_AF-A0A8J4DMG9-F1
#
_entry.id   AF-A0A8J4DMG9-F1
#
_cell.length_a   1.000
_cell.length_b   1.000
_cell.length_c   1.000
_cell.angle_alpha   90.00
_cell.angle_beta   90.00
_cell.angle_gamma   90.00
#
_symmetry.space_group_name_H-M   'P 1'
#
loop_
_entity.id
_entity.type
_entity.pdbx_description
1 polymer ?
#
loop_
_entity_poly.entity_id
_entity_poly.type
_entity_poly.pdbx_seq_one_letter_code
_entity_poly.pdbx_strand_id
1 'polypeptide(L)'
;MHVPRFYLVTRDDLRPGVQACQAAHAALDFAVRHPDLIGDWHSTSNTLVLLAVPDELALGWLCDDATALGLRVVRFHEPDLGFELTAAALEPAAHRLVSNLPLALARWGEVKIP
;
A
#
# COMPACT_ATOMS: atom_id res chain seq x y z
N MET A 1 -12.94 -18.21 7.98
CA MET A 1 -12.58 -16.83 8.39
C MET A 1 -11.60 -16.28 7.37
N HIS A 2 -11.76 -15.02 6.98
CA HIS A 2 -10.76 -14.36 6.14
C HIS A 2 -9.60 -13.91 7.03
N VAL A 3 -8.37 -14.35 6.76
CA VAL A 3 -7.18 -13.87 7.47
C VAL A 3 -7.01 -12.39 7.13
N PRO A 4 -7.00 -11.46 8.10
CA PRO A 4 -6.81 -10.04 7.82
C PRO A 4 -5.44 -9.83 7.17
N ARG A 5 -5.35 -8.91 6.21
CA ARG A 5 -4.10 -8.58 5.54
C ARG A 5 -3.94 -7.07 5.51
N PHE A 6 -2.72 -6.59 5.73
CA PHE A 6 -2.43 -5.16 5.63
C PHE A 6 -1.98 -4.86 4.20
N TYR A 7 -2.58 -3.84 3.59
CA TYR A 7 -2.40 -3.57 2.16
C TYR A 7 -1.54 -2.33 1.96
N LEU A 8 -0.45 -2.51 1.24
CA LEU A 8 0.37 -1.43 0.73
C LEU A 8 0.16 -1.35 -0.78
N VAL A 9 -0.06 -0.15 -1.28
CA VAL A 9 -0.24 0.11 -2.71
C VAL A 9 0.74 1.17 -3.15
N THR A 10 1.50 0.90 -4.20
CA THR A 10 2.47 1.84 -4.78
C THR A 10 2.20 2.02 -6.26
N ARG A 11 2.83 3.03 -6.87
CA ARG A 11 2.71 3.25 -8.30
C ARG A 11 3.64 2.32 -9.05
N ASP A 12 3.10 1.68 -10.07
CA ASP A 12 3.85 0.80 -10.93
C ASP A 12 4.91 1.64 -11.64
N ASP A 13 4.62 2.79 -12.26
CA ASP A 13 5.62 3.60 -12.98
C ASP A 13 6.94 3.96 -12.22
N LEU A 14 7.02 3.81 -10.89
CA LEU A 14 8.24 3.96 -10.10
C LEU A 14 9.20 2.76 -10.20
N ARG A 15 10.51 3.01 -10.01
CA ARG A 15 11.54 1.95 -9.96
C ARG A 15 11.35 1.04 -8.73
N PRO A 16 11.75 -0.26 -8.77
CA PRO A 16 11.52 -1.23 -7.69
C PRO A 16 11.98 -0.79 -6.30
N GLY A 17 13.20 -0.26 -6.20
CA GLY A 17 13.72 0.23 -4.92
C GLY A 17 12.93 1.42 -4.39
N VAL A 18 12.43 2.29 -5.28
CA VAL A 18 11.56 3.40 -4.91
C VAL A 18 10.23 2.83 -4.40
N GLN A 19 9.55 1.99 -5.18
CA GLN A 19 8.30 1.33 -4.78
C GLN A 19 8.37 0.74 -3.36
N ALA A 20 9.45 -0.01 -3.06
CA ALA A 20 9.65 -0.62 -1.74
C ALA A 20 9.79 0.42 -0.61
N CYS A 21 10.63 1.45 -0.78
CA CYS A 21 10.80 2.50 0.22
C CYS A 21 9.50 3.28 0.46
N GLN A 22 8.81 3.65 -0.62
CA GLN A 22 7.56 4.43 -0.54
C GLN A 22 6.45 3.65 0.16
N ALA A 23 6.32 2.37 -0.15
CA ALA A 23 5.39 1.48 0.54
C ALA A 23 5.73 1.35 2.04
N ALA A 24 7.01 1.23 2.39
CA ALA A 24 7.45 1.19 3.78
C ALA A 24 7.13 2.49 4.53
N HIS A 25 7.34 3.66 3.90
CA HIS A 25 6.95 4.94 4.48
C HIS A 25 5.45 5.03 4.74
N ALA A 26 4.62 4.64 3.77
CA ALA A 26 3.16 4.60 3.94
C ALA A 26 2.74 3.67 5.10
N ALA A 27 3.40 2.51 5.23
CA ALA A 27 3.16 1.56 6.32
C ALA A 27 3.49 2.15 7.70
N LEU A 28 4.64 2.81 7.82
CA LEU A 28 5.08 3.45 9.06
C LEU A 28 4.13 4.59 9.46
N ASP A 29 3.74 5.44 8.52
CA ASP A 29 2.77 6.50 8.76
C ASP A 29 1.41 5.93 9.20
N PHE A 30 0.97 4.82 8.60
CA PHE A 30 -0.25 4.14 9.03
C PHE A 30 -0.14 3.60 10.46
N ALA A 31 0.98 2.98 10.81
CA ALA A 31 1.22 2.46 12.16
C ALA A 31 1.21 3.58 13.21
N VAL A 32 1.77 4.75 12.90
CA VAL A 32 1.75 5.93 13.78
C VAL A 32 0.32 6.48 13.95
N ARG A 33 -0.47 6.54 12.87
CA ARG A 33 -1.81 7.13 12.90
C ARG A 33 -2.90 6.18 13.40
N HIS A 34 -2.69 4.87 13.28
CA HIS A 34 -3.66 3.82 13.60
C HIS A 34 -3.03 2.67 14.40
N PRO A 35 -2.45 2.94 15.59
CA PRO A 35 -1.72 1.94 16.37
C PRO A 35 -2.57 0.74 16.80
N ASP A 36 -3.86 0.94 17.06
CA ASP A 36 -4.76 -0.14 17.45
C ASP A 36 -4.99 -1.13 16.30
N LEU A 37 -5.28 -0.61 15.10
CA LEU A 37 -5.53 -1.44 13.91
C LEU A 37 -4.29 -2.23 13.49
N ILE A 38 -3.11 -1.60 13.57
CA ILE A 38 -1.86 -2.30 13.24
C ILE A 38 -1.51 -3.35 14.31
N GLY A 39 -1.79 -3.08 15.59
CA GLY A 39 -1.61 -4.04 16.68
C GLY A 39 -2.49 -5.29 16.53
N ASP A 40 -3.77 -5.09 16.22
CA ASP A 40 -4.73 -6.16 15.97
C ASP A 40 -4.33 -7.01 14.75
N TRP A 41 -3.94 -6.36 13.65
CA TRP A 41 -3.44 -7.05 12.46
C TRP A 41 -2.18 -7.87 12.74
N HIS A 42 -1.21 -7.29 13.47
CA HIS A 42 0.06 -7.92 13.78
C HIS A 42 -0.13 -9.16 14.67
N SER A 43 -0.95 -9.06 15.71
CA SER A 43 -1.23 -10.18 16.63
C SER A 43 -2.05 -11.30 15.97
N THR A 44 -2.87 -10.97 14.97
CA THR A 44 -3.77 -11.94 14.32
C THR A 44 -3.13 -12.65 13.12
N SER A 45 -2.38 -11.93 12.29
CA SER A 45 -1.95 -12.44 10.98
C SER A 45 -0.54 -12.06 10.57
N ASN A 46 -0.09 -10.86 10.95
CA ASN A 46 1.14 -10.24 10.47
C ASN A 46 1.36 -10.39 8.94
N THR A 47 0.28 -10.43 8.16
CA THR A 47 0.33 -10.69 6.72
C THR A 47 0.22 -9.40 5.94
N LEU A 48 1.24 -9.09 5.15
CA LEU A 48 1.30 -7.90 4.30
C LEU A 48 1.10 -8.26 2.83
N VAL A 49 0.39 -7.42 2.08
CA VAL A 49 0.25 -7.55 0.62
C VAL A 49 0.66 -6.23 -0.02
N LEU A 50 1.62 -6.32 -0.94
CA LEU A 50 2.10 -5.19 -1.71
C LEU A 50 1.52 -5.25 -3.14
N LEU A 51 0.75 -4.24 -3.49
CA LEU A 51 0.00 -4.13 -4.74
C LEU A 51 0.45 -2.90 -5.53
N ALA A 52 0.11 -2.87 -6.82
CA ALA A 52 0.43 -1.75 -7.68
C ALA A 52 -0.80 -1.19 -8.40
N VAL A 53 -0.80 0.12 -8.59
CA VAL A 53 -1.67 0.88 -9.50
C VAL A 53 -0.79 1.51 -10.58
N PRO A 54 -1.30 1.82 -11.79
CA PRO A 54 -0.43 2.23 -12.91
C PRO A 54 0.37 3.51 -12.63
N ASP A 55 -0.25 4.51 -11.99
CA ASP A 55 0.30 5.86 -11.83
C ASP A 55 -0.28 6.60 -10.60
N GLU A 56 0.15 7.85 -10.41
CA GLU A 56 -0.29 8.74 -9.33
C GLU A 56 -1.80 9.01 -9.34
N LEU A 57 -2.39 9.21 -10.52
CA LEU A 57 -3.80 9.52 -10.67
C LEU A 57 -4.66 8.34 -10.19
N ALA A 58 -4.31 7.12 -10.62
CA ALA A 58 -4.97 5.90 -10.18
C ALA A 58 -4.81 5.66 -8.67
N LEU A 59 -3.65 6.00 -8.10
CA LEU A 59 -3.42 5.95 -6.65
C LEU A 59 -4.30 6.94 -5.89
N GLY A 60 -4.45 8.16 -6.43
CA GLY A 60 -5.35 9.18 -5.89
C GLY A 60 -6.79 8.69 -5.85
N TRP A 61 -7.31 8.17 -6.96
CA TRP A 61 -8.67 7.62 -7.05
C TRP A 61 -8.90 6.47 -6.06
N LEU A 62 -7.94 5.54 -5.94
CA LEU A 62 -8.04 4.45 -4.96
C LEU A 62 -8.18 4.98 -3.53
N CYS A 63 -7.41 6.02 -3.17
CA CYS A 63 -7.47 6.60 -1.84
C CYS A 63 -8.80 7.35 -1.59
N ASP A 64 -9.32 8.03 -2.61
CA ASP A 64 -10.61 8.71 -2.55
C ASP A 64 -11.75 7.70 -2.37
N ASP A 65 -11.74 6.60 -3.13
CA ASP A 65 -12.69 5.50 -3.01
C ASP A 65 -12.63 4.86 -1.61
N ALA A 66 -11.42 4.60 -1.09
CA ALA A 66 -11.24 4.07 0.26
C ALA A 66 -11.84 5.01 1.32
N THR A 67 -11.58 6.32 1.18
CA THR A 67 -12.12 7.34 2.08
C THR A 67 -13.65 7.40 1.99
N ALA A 68 -14.21 7.35 0.79
CA ALA A 68 -15.65 7.38 0.55
C ALA A 68 -16.37 6.14 1.13
N LEU A 69 -15.69 4.99 1.18
CA LEU A 69 -16.15 3.77 1.82
C LEU A 69 -15.98 3.76 3.35
N GLY A 70 -15.42 4.83 3.93
CA GLY A 70 -15.16 4.96 5.36
C GLY A 70 -13.95 4.15 5.85
N LEU A 71 -13.12 3.64 4.93
CA LEU A 71 -11.94 2.85 5.25
C LEU A 71 -10.80 3.74 5.76
N ARG A 72 -9.95 3.18 6.61
CA ARG A 72 -8.69 3.83 7.00
C ARG A 72 -7.66 3.67 5.88
N VAL A 73 -7.21 4.81 5.38
CA VAL A 73 -6.17 4.94 4.37
C VAL A 73 -5.21 6.05 4.76
N VAL A 74 -3.93 5.81 4.55
CA VAL A 74 -2.87 6.81 4.67
C VAL A 74 -2.24 6.99 3.30
N ARG A 75 -2.21 8.24 2.84
CA ARG A 75 -1.48 8.68 1.64
C ARG A 75 -0.05 9.05 2.04
N PHE A 76 0.94 8.57 1.30
CA PHE A 76 2.32 9.00 1.42
C PHE A 76 2.74 9.86 0.23
N HIS A 77 3.20 11.06 0.52
CA HIS A 77 3.72 12.02 -0.45
C HIS A 77 5.22 12.17 -0.25
N GLU A 78 6.01 11.95 -1.30
CA GLU A 78 7.47 11.97 -1.22
C GLU A 78 8.03 13.38 -1.43
N PRO A 79 8.62 14.03 -0.41
CA PRO A 79 9.15 15.39 -0.54
C PRO A 79 10.22 15.53 -1.62
N ASP A 80 11.07 14.51 -1.79
CA ASP A 80 12.17 14.55 -2.75
C ASP A 80 11.71 14.29 -4.20
N LEU A 81 10.47 13.86 -4.39
CA LEU A 81 9.80 13.71 -5.68
C LEU A 81 8.71 14.77 -5.86
N GLY A 82 8.98 16.00 -5.44
CA GLY A 82 8.06 17.12 -5.67
C GLY A 82 6.71 16.99 -4.97
N PHE A 83 6.63 16.24 -3.86
CA PHE A 83 5.41 15.91 -3.12
C PHE A 83 4.38 15.07 -3.92
N GLU A 84 4.84 14.36 -4.94
CA GLU A 84 4.02 13.35 -5.62
C GLU A 84 3.47 12.32 -4.63
N LEU A 85 2.23 11.89 -4.84
CA LEU A 85 1.65 10.74 -4.15
C LEU A 85 2.29 9.46 -4.70
N THR A 86 3.01 8.74 -3.85
CA THR A 86 3.86 7.60 -4.26
C THR A 86 3.39 6.26 -3.72
N ALA A 87 2.75 6.27 -2.56
CA ALA A 87 2.21 5.07 -1.94
C ALA A 87 1.00 5.37 -1.04
N ALA A 88 0.24 4.32 -0.76
CA ALA A 88 -0.83 4.34 0.23
C ALA A 88 -0.83 3.05 1.05
N ALA A 89 -1.25 3.16 2.30
CA ALA A 89 -1.47 2.05 3.21
C ALA A 89 -2.96 1.99 3.59
N LEU A 90 -3.57 0.81 3.47
CA LEU A 90 -4.98 0.58 3.73
C LEU A 90 -5.18 -0.52 4.77
N GLU A 91 -6.19 -0.34 5.63
CA GLU A 91 -6.54 -1.32 6.65
C GLU A 91 -7.04 -2.66 6.09
N PRO A 92 -7.10 -3.73 6.91
CA PRO A 92 -7.54 -5.04 6.44
C PRO A 92 -8.94 -5.13 5.84
N ALA A 93 -9.85 -4.22 6.21
CA ALA A 93 -11.20 -4.16 5.63
C ALA A 93 -11.19 -3.79 4.13
N ALA A 94 -10.07 -3.25 3.61
CA ALA A 94 -9.94 -2.82 2.22
C ALA A 94 -9.84 -3.98 1.20
N HIS A 95 -9.81 -5.25 1.63
CA HIS A 95 -9.64 -6.42 0.74
C HIS A 95 -10.48 -6.35 -0.54
N ARG A 96 -11.78 -6.03 -0.43
CA ARG A 96 -12.68 -5.99 -1.60
C ARG A 96 -12.36 -4.87 -2.58
N LEU A 97 -11.85 -3.74 -2.09
CA LEU A 97 -11.48 -2.60 -2.93
C LEU A 97 -10.21 -2.92 -3.73
N VAL A 98 -9.26 -3.65 -3.12
CA VAL A 98 -7.93 -3.88 -3.69
C VAL A 98 -7.74 -5.27 -4.32
N SER A 99 -8.75 -6.17 -4.28
CA SER A 99 -8.60 -7.58 -4.67
C SER A 99 -8.26 -7.79 -6.15
N ASN A 100 -8.52 -6.81 -7.01
CA ASN A 100 -8.26 -6.89 -8.45
C ASN A 100 -6.94 -6.19 -8.85
N LEU A 101 -6.23 -5.59 -7.90
CA LEU A 101 -4.96 -4.94 -8.20
C LEU A 101 -3.86 -5.99 -8.40
N PRO A 102 -2.92 -5.79 -9.35
CA PRO A 102 -1.78 -6.66 -9.51
C PRO A 102 -0.83 -6.56 -8.31
N LEU A 103 -0.06 -7.63 -8.06
CA LEU A 103 1.06 -7.59 -7.14
C LEU A 103 2.10 -6.57 -7.64
N ALA A 104 2.62 -5.76 -6.72
CA ALA A 104 3.72 -4.86 -7.06
C ALA A 104 4.97 -5.65 -7.45
N LEU A 105 5.89 -4.98 -8.16
CA LEU A 105 7.16 -5.54 -8.62
C LEU A 105 7.06 -6.66 -9.66
N ALA A 106 5.87 -7.22 -9.93
CA ALA A 106 5.68 -8.36 -10.81
C ALA A 106 6.25 -8.16 -12.22
N ARG A 107 6.25 -6.93 -12.74
CA ARG A 107 6.79 -6.63 -14.08
C ARG A 107 8.31 -6.55 -14.16
N TRP A 108 9.02 -6.46 -13.03
CA TRP A 108 10.48 -6.28 -13.02
C TRP A 108 11.25 -7.61 -13.04
N GLY A 109 10.54 -8.74 -12.93
CA GLY A 109 11.11 -10.08 -12.93
C GLY A 109 11.89 -10.40 -11.66
N GLU A 110 12.14 -11.69 -11.43
CA GLU A 110 12.99 -12.15 -10.33
C GLU A 110 14.46 -12.10 -10.76
N VAL A 111 15.30 -11.45 -9.94
CA VAL A 111 16.76 -11.57 -10.11
C VAL A 111 17.19 -12.91 -9.54
N LYS A 112 17.59 -13.84 -10.42
CA LYS A 112 18.23 -15.09 -10.00
C LYS A 112 19.65 -14.78 -9.53
N ILE A 113 19.88 -14.88 -8.22
CA ILE A 113 21.23 -14.82 -7.64
C ILE A 113 21.83 -16.23 -7.78
N PRO A 114 23.02 -16.39 -8.41
CA PRO A 114 23.69 -17.68 -8.54
C PRO A 114 24.16 -18.24 -7.20
#